data_AF-A0A923JIZ4-F1
#
_entry.id   AF-A0A923JIZ4-F1
#
_cell.length_a   1.000
_cell.length_b   1.000
_cell.length_c   1.000
_cell.angle_alpha   90.00
_cell.angle_beta   90.00
_cell.angle_gamma   90.00
#
_symmetry.space_group_name_H-M   'P 1'
#
loop_
_entity.id
_entity.type
_entity.pdbx_description
1 polymer ?
#
loop_
_entity_poly.entity_id
_entity_poly.type
_entity_poly.pdbx_seq_one_letter_code
_entity_poly.pdbx_strand_id
1 'polypeptide(L)'
;QEQIYLHAQRDWDENIEHDQKIRVGNERHDTVEKNSYTEFKAEEHHTVYADRKVETRANDHLTVGVNQHIKIGTGQFIDAGQEIHLSSGMKVVMEAGAELTLVGGGSFIKIDAGGVTMSGPVINMNSGGGPGSGTGAAPLMPGILKQADADKAGQVLTPAQVNTLKRNAPFCEECEKCKAGACAL
;
A
#
# COMPACT_ATOMS: atom_id res chain seq x y z
N GLN A 1 3.84 -8.10 -35.06
CA GLN A 1 3.92 -7.64 -33.66
C GLN A 1 2.95 -8.49 -32.85
N GLU A 2 3.36 -8.98 -31.69
CA GLU A 2 2.56 -9.93 -30.90
C GLU A 2 1.85 -9.18 -29.76
N GLN A 3 0.59 -9.53 -29.49
CA GLN A 3 -0.22 -8.95 -28.42
C GLN A 3 -1.27 -9.96 -27.94
N ILE A 4 -1.50 -10.00 -26.64
CA ILE A 4 -2.68 -10.62 -26.03
C ILE A 4 -3.52 -9.49 -25.45
N TYR A 5 -4.82 -9.45 -25.80
CA TYR A 5 -5.79 -8.51 -25.25
C TYR A 5 -6.89 -9.30 -24.55
N LEU A 6 -7.08 -9.04 -23.25
CA LEU A 6 -8.17 -9.59 -22.47
C LEU A 6 -9.14 -8.46 -22.17
N HIS A 7 -10.43 -8.69 -22.43
CA HIS A 7 -11.50 -7.76 -22.13
C HIS A 7 -12.62 -8.49 -21.39
N ALA A 8 -12.94 -8.01 -20.19
CA ALA A 8 -14.13 -8.40 -19.45
C ALA A 8 -15.12 -7.22 -19.47
N GLN A 9 -16.35 -7.46 -19.91
CA GLN A 9 -17.37 -6.40 -20.03
C GLN A 9 -17.98 -5.99 -18.68
N ARG A 10 -17.92 -6.87 -17.67
CA ARG A 10 -18.46 -6.62 -16.33
C ARG A 10 -17.41 -6.91 -15.25
N ASP A 11 -17.27 -8.18 -14.89
CA ASP A 11 -16.39 -8.63 -13.81
C ASP A 11 -15.33 -9.58 -14.38
N TRP A 12 -14.11 -9.53 -13.82
CA TRP A 12 -13.07 -10.52 -14.03
C TRP A 12 -12.60 -10.99 -12.67
N ASP A 13 -12.87 -12.25 -12.36
CA ASP A 13 -12.35 -12.96 -11.20
C ASP A 13 -11.22 -13.91 -11.62
N GLU A 14 -10.10 -13.86 -10.91
CA GLU A 14 -8.99 -14.81 -11.05
C GLU A 14 -8.83 -15.58 -9.75
N ASN A 15 -9.12 -16.89 -9.78
CA ASN A 15 -8.95 -17.77 -8.63
C ASN A 15 -7.84 -18.79 -8.91
N ILE A 16 -6.78 -18.76 -8.09
CA ILE A 16 -5.65 -19.68 -8.17
C ILE A 16 -5.64 -20.52 -6.90
N GLU A 17 -5.94 -21.81 -7.01
CA GLU A 17 -6.00 -22.72 -5.86
C GLU A 17 -4.61 -23.11 -5.30
N HIS A 18 -3.53 -22.87 -6.06
CA HIS A 18 -2.19 -23.26 -5.66
C HIS A 18 -1.15 -22.15 -5.91
N ASP A 19 -0.55 -22.07 -7.11
CA ASP A 19 0.53 -21.11 -7.40
C ASP A 19 0.20 -20.17 -8.56
N GLN A 20 0.37 -18.87 -8.34
CA GLN A 20 0.45 -17.87 -9.41
C GLN A 20 1.90 -17.40 -9.56
N LYS A 21 2.42 -17.41 -10.79
CA LYS A 21 3.76 -16.90 -11.11
C LYS A 21 3.67 -15.94 -12.28
N ILE A 22 4.06 -14.69 -12.06
CA ILE A 22 4.05 -13.64 -13.09
C ILE A 22 5.48 -13.17 -13.34
N ARG A 23 5.91 -13.21 -14.60
CA ARG A 23 7.16 -12.59 -15.05
C ARG A 23 6.85 -11.64 -16.20
N VAL A 24 7.05 -10.35 -15.95
CA VAL A 24 6.97 -9.31 -16.98
C VAL A 24 8.39 -8.97 -17.41
N GLY A 25 8.70 -9.14 -18.70
CA GLY A 25 10.05 -8.96 -19.23
C GLY A 25 10.47 -7.50 -19.45
N ASN A 26 9.51 -6.57 -19.36
CA ASN A 26 9.73 -5.14 -19.50
C ASN A 26 8.93 -4.38 -18.43
N GLU A 27 7.78 -3.82 -18.79
CA GLU A 27 6.99 -2.95 -17.91
C GLU A 27 5.61 -3.54 -17.60
N ARG A 28 5.15 -3.30 -16.37
CA ARG A 28 3.77 -3.52 -15.94
C ARG A 28 3.16 -2.17 -15.59
N HIS A 29 2.00 -1.87 -16.17
CA HIS A 29 1.23 -0.68 -15.88
C HIS A 29 -0.14 -1.11 -15.36
N ASP A 30 -0.47 -0.73 -14.14
CA ASP A 30 -1.79 -0.97 -13.54
C ASP A 30 -2.48 0.38 -13.34
N THR A 31 -3.74 0.48 -13.73
CA THR A 31 -4.60 1.64 -13.45
C THR A 31 -5.90 1.14 -12.87
N VAL A 32 -6.21 1.59 -11.65
CA VAL A 32 -7.44 1.24 -10.93
C VAL A 32 -8.17 2.55 -10.66
N GLU A 33 -9.34 2.76 -11.27
CA GLU A 33 -10.08 4.03 -11.17
C GLU A 33 -10.72 4.25 -9.79
N LYS A 34 -10.95 3.17 -9.05
CA LYS A 34 -11.54 3.21 -7.71
C LYS A 34 -10.56 2.65 -6.68
N ASN A 35 -11.01 1.69 -5.89
CA ASN A 35 -10.25 1.19 -4.76
C ASN A 35 -9.44 -0.04 -5.18
N SER A 36 -8.19 -0.09 -4.73
CA SER A 36 -7.38 -1.30 -4.72
C SER A 36 -7.30 -1.81 -3.27
N TYR A 37 -7.47 -3.12 -3.09
CA TYR A 37 -7.42 -3.77 -1.80
C TYR A 37 -6.49 -4.97 -1.86
N THR A 38 -5.68 -5.17 -0.82
CA THR A 38 -4.75 -6.30 -0.75
C THR A 38 -4.62 -6.76 0.69
N GLU A 39 -4.77 -8.06 0.92
CA GLU A 39 -4.53 -8.72 2.21
C GLU A 39 -3.58 -9.88 1.99
N PHE A 40 -2.43 -9.83 2.66
CA PHE A 40 -1.50 -10.93 2.74
C PHE A 40 -1.65 -11.56 4.13
N LYS A 41 -2.11 -12.81 4.18
CA LYS A 41 -2.33 -13.53 5.45
C LYS A 41 -1.05 -14.04 6.10
N ALA A 42 0.07 -13.98 5.37
CA ALA A 42 1.37 -14.42 5.81
C ALA A 42 2.40 -13.31 5.56
N GLU A 43 3.49 -13.61 4.87
CA GLU A 43 4.57 -12.66 4.62
C GLU A 43 4.43 -11.96 3.26
N GLU A 44 4.91 -10.71 3.20
CA GLU A 44 5.14 -9.97 1.97
C GLU A 44 6.63 -9.62 1.89
N HIS A 45 7.27 -9.91 0.76
CA HIS A 45 8.63 -9.49 0.46
C HIS A 45 8.58 -8.51 -0.71
N HIS A 46 9.11 -7.31 -0.51
CA HIS A 46 9.09 -6.26 -1.51
C HIS A 46 10.46 -5.61 -1.65
N THR A 47 11.09 -5.82 -2.81
CA THR A 47 12.41 -5.25 -3.14
C THR A 47 12.28 -4.33 -4.35
N VAL A 48 12.69 -3.08 -4.17
CA VAL A 48 12.80 -2.09 -5.26
C VAL A 48 14.27 -1.71 -5.38
N TYR A 49 14.86 -1.93 -6.56
CA TYR A 49 16.28 -1.68 -6.79
C TYR A 49 16.62 -0.22 -7.06
N ALA A 50 15.66 0.54 -7.58
CA ALA A 50 15.78 1.96 -7.86
C ALA A 50 14.83 2.74 -6.94
N ASP A 51 14.45 3.96 -7.35
CA ASP A 51 13.57 4.80 -6.56
C ASP A 51 12.17 4.21 -6.41
N ARG A 52 11.66 4.17 -5.18
CA ARG A 52 10.23 4.06 -4.88
C ARG A 52 9.67 5.46 -4.66
N LYS A 53 8.81 5.93 -5.56
CA LYS A 53 8.14 7.24 -5.46
C LYS A 53 6.67 7.04 -5.10
N VAL A 54 6.19 7.73 -4.07
CA VAL A 54 4.81 7.63 -3.56
C VAL A 54 4.27 9.04 -3.33
N GLU A 55 3.09 9.34 -3.88
CA GLU A 55 2.33 10.56 -3.59
C GLU A 55 0.97 10.16 -3.01
N THR A 56 0.77 10.45 -1.73
CA THR A 56 -0.52 10.27 -1.06
C THR A 56 -1.16 11.65 -0.89
N ARG A 57 -2.26 11.90 -1.59
CA ARG A 57 -2.94 13.22 -1.58
C ARG A 57 -3.88 13.44 -0.40
N ALA A 58 -4.26 12.35 0.27
CA ALA A 58 -5.06 12.38 1.48
C ALA A 58 -4.18 11.97 2.67
N ASN A 59 -4.73 11.21 3.61
CA ASN A 59 -4.00 10.75 4.78
C ASN A 59 -3.25 9.44 4.48
N ASP A 60 -2.05 9.31 5.03
CA ASP A 60 -1.31 8.06 5.08
C ASP A 60 -1.33 7.52 6.52
N HIS A 61 -1.76 6.27 6.69
CA HIS A 61 -1.90 5.62 8.00
C HIS A 61 -1.03 4.37 8.03
N LEU A 62 -0.19 4.28 9.06
CA LEU A 62 0.66 3.12 9.30
C LEU A 62 0.47 2.65 10.74
N THR A 63 0.08 1.38 10.89
CA THR A 63 0.03 0.68 12.18
C THR A 63 0.96 -0.51 12.12
N VAL A 64 1.94 -0.55 13.02
CA VAL A 64 2.87 -1.68 13.17
C VAL A 64 2.64 -2.33 14.53
N GLY A 65 2.24 -3.60 14.53
CA GLY A 65 1.82 -4.29 15.75
C GLY A 65 2.94 -4.66 16.73
N VAL A 66 4.20 -4.73 16.25
CA VAL A 66 5.34 -5.14 17.07
C VAL A 66 6.52 -4.17 16.91
N ASN A 67 7.29 -4.28 15.83
CA ASN A 67 8.51 -3.49 15.63
C ASN A 67 8.56 -2.90 14.21
N GLN A 68 8.95 -1.63 14.12
CA GLN A 68 9.34 -1.00 12.87
C GLN A 68 10.85 -0.75 12.89
N HIS A 69 11.57 -1.33 11.92
CA HIS A 69 12.99 -1.06 11.71
C HIS A 69 13.16 -0.21 10.45
N ILE A 70 13.84 0.92 10.59
CA ILE A 70 14.14 1.83 9.47
C ILE A 70 15.66 2.02 9.44
N LYS A 71 16.29 1.62 8.34
CA LYS A 71 17.71 1.86 8.08
C LYS A 71 17.85 2.66 6.79
N ILE A 72 18.49 3.82 6.88
CA ILE A 72 18.66 4.75 5.77
C ILE A 72 20.16 4.94 5.53
N GLY A 73 20.57 4.91 4.26
CA GLY A 73 22.00 4.96 3.89
C GLY A 73 22.62 6.35 4.00
N THR A 74 21.85 7.42 3.75
CA THR A 74 22.39 8.79 3.64
C THR A 74 21.69 9.80 4.54
N GLY A 75 20.37 9.97 4.41
CA GLY A 75 19.65 10.98 5.18
C GLY A 75 18.15 10.75 5.23
N GLN A 76 17.56 11.06 6.38
CA GLN A 76 16.12 11.11 6.58
C GLN A 76 15.70 12.57 6.66
N PHE A 77 14.76 12.98 5.80
CA PHE A 77 14.26 14.34 5.75
C PHE A 77 12.76 14.31 6.02
N ILE A 78 12.32 15.03 7.03
CA ILE A 78 10.92 15.11 7.43
C ILE A 78 10.55 16.58 7.51
N ASP A 79 9.57 16.98 6.72
CA ASP A 79 8.97 18.31 6.76
C ASP A 79 7.47 18.15 6.99
N ALA A 80 6.92 18.93 7.92
CA ALA A 80 5.52 18.88 8.30
C ALA A 80 4.97 20.30 8.48
N GLY A 81 3.82 20.57 7.88
CA GLY A 81 3.26 21.93 7.87
C GLY A 81 2.76 22.44 9.23
N GLN A 82 2.50 21.54 10.19
CA GLN A 82 1.98 21.93 11.52
C GLN A 82 2.77 21.29 12.66
N GLU A 83 2.93 19.98 12.67
CA GLU A 83 3.47 19.27 13.83
C GLU A 83 4.21 17.99 13.45
N ILE A 84 5.33 17.72 14.14
CA ILE A 84 5.95 16.40 14.26
C ILE A 84 5.91 16.02 15.74
N HIS A 85 5.13 14.99 16.11
CA HIS A 85 5.04 14.50 17.49
C HIS A 85 5.69 13.12 17.62
N LEU A 86 6.78 13.07 18.38
CA LEU A 86 7.47 11.82 18.74
C LEU A 86 7.19 11.51 20.22
N SER A 87 6.33 10.51 20.45
CA SER A 87 5.95 10.07 21.79
C SER A 87 6.33 8.61 22.02
N SER A 88 6.89 8.32 23.19
CA SER A 88 7.25 6.96 23.62
C SER A 88 6.86 6.78 25.08
N GLY A 89 6.26 5.64 25.40
CA GLY A 89 5.79 5.34 26.76
C GLY A 89 6.93 5.16 27.78
N MET A 90 8.16 4.84 27.33
CA MET A 90 9.29 4.59 28.25
C MET A 90 10.54 5.41 27.91
N LYS A 91 10.99 5.40 26.65
CA LYS A 91 12.30 5.98 26.28
C LYS A 91 12.32 6.49 24.85
N VAL A 92 12.95 7.64 24.65
CA VAL A 92 13.44 8.14 23.36
C VAL A 92 14.94 8.30 23.49
N VAL A 93 15.70 7.83 22.50
CA VAL A 93 17.15 8.03 22.40
C VAL A 93 17.44 8.65 21.05
N MET A 94 18.17 9.77 21.06
CA MET A 94 18.67 10.43 19.87
C MET A 94 20.18 10.52 19.99
N GLU A 95 20.87 9.83 19.09
CA GLU A 95 22.33 9.79 19.03
C GLU A 95 22.79 10.38 17.71
N ALA A 96 23.78 11.27 17.78
CA ALA A 96 24.42 11.83 16.61
C ALA A 96 25.94 11.71 16.77
N GLY A 97 26.64 11.38 15.68
CA GLY A 97 28.09 11.17 15.72
C GLY A 97 28.88 12.47 15.82
N ALA A 98 28.53 13.47 15.00
CA ALA A 98 29.26 14.74 14.94
C ALA A 98 28.55 15.86 15.67
N GLU A 99 27.24 16.01 15.47
CA GLU A 99 26.46 17.12 16.01
C GLU A 99 24.99 16.74 16.16
N LEU A 100 24.37 17.11 17.29
CA LEU A 100 22.92 17.15 17.47
C LEU A 100 22.50 18.60 17.76
N THR A 101 21.60 19.14 16.95
CA THR A 101 21.13 20.52 17.08
C THR A 101 19.60 20.58 17.15
N LEU A 102 19.07 21.31 18.12
CA LEU A 102 17.65 21.60 18.32
C LEU A 102 17.46 23.11 18.24
N VAL A 103 16.54 23.60 17.42
CA VAL A 103 16.31 25.05 17.21
C VAL A 103 14.81 25.35 17.32
N GLY A 104 14.46 26.45 17.98
CA GLY A 104 13.09 26.93 18.05
C GLY A 104 12.95 28.24 18.81
N GLY A 105 12.01 29.11 18.41
CA GLY A 105 11.71 30.36 19.12
C GLY A 105 12.91 31.31 19.28
N GLY A 106 13.84 31.32 18.31
CA GLY A 106 15.09 32.09 18.38
C GLY A 106 16.12 31.54 19.38
N SER A 107 15.92 30.33 19.89
CA SER A 107 16.83 29.64 20.80
C SER A 107 17.37 28.36 20.14
N PHE A 108 18.51 27.86 20.61
CA PHE A 108 19.03 26.55 20.21
C PHE A 108 19.76 25.81 21.33
N ILE A 109 19.84 24.50 21.17
CA ILE A 109 20.72 23.59 21.89
C ILE A 109 21.56 22.87 20.85
N LYS A 110 22.88 22.87 21.03
CA LYS A 110 23.82 22.15 20.17
C LYS A 110 24.72 21.26 21.02
N ILE A 111 24.90 20.02 20.59
CA ILE A 111 25.81 19.04 21.19
C ILE A 111 26.80 18.64 20.10
N ASP A 112 28.08 18.92 20.31
CA ASP A 112 29.17 18.58 19.40
C ASP A 112 30.44 18.21 20.18
N ALA A 113 31.57 18.08 19.49
CA ALA A 113 32.86 17.75 20.12
C ALA A 113 33.35 18.78 21.15
N GLY A 114 32.83 20.02 21.13
CA GLY A 114 33.13 21.08 22.10
C GLY A 114 32.28 21.01 23.36
N GLY A 115 31.27 20.13 23.40
CA GLY A 115 30.35 19.95 24.53
C GLY A 115 28.92 20.39 24.21
N VAL A 116 28.20 20.87 25.22
CA VAL A 116 26.81 21.33 25.10
C VAL A 116 26.77 22.86 25.10
N THR A 117 26.27 23.45 24.01
CA THR A 117 26.05 24.89 23.87
C THR A 117 24.55 25.18 23.90
N MET A 118 24.12 26.16 24.70
CA MET A 118 22.73 26.62 24.77
C MET A 118 22.70 28.14 24.61
N SER A 119 21.81 28.66 23.76
CA SER A 119 21.66 30.10 23.54
C SER A 119 20.21 30.48 23.24
N GLY A 120 19.78 31.64 23.73
CA GLY A 120 18.42 32.17 23.52
C GLY A 120 18.16 33.40 24.41
N PRO A 121 17.04 34.12 24.22
CA PRO A 121 16.71 35.32 25.01
C PRO A 121 16.60 35.06 26.52
N VAL A 122 16.04 33.90 26.90
CA VAL A 122 15.90 33.45 28.29
C VAL A 122 16.14 31.93 28.35
N ILE A 123 17.01 31.49 29.24
CA ILE A 123 17.26 30.06 29.52
C ILE A 123 16.87 29.79 30.98
N ASN A 124 15.72 29.16 31.19
CA ASN A 124 15.22 28.82 32.52
C ASN A 124 15.78 27.45 32.96
N MET A 125 16.67 27.44 33.94
CA MET A 125 17.17 26.21 34.57
C MET A 125 16.55 26.03 35.95
N ASN A 126 15.82 24.92 36.15
CA ASN A 126 15.12 24.61 37.41
C ASN A 126 14.10 25.67 37.88
N SER A 127 13.54 26.48 36.96
CA SER A 127 12.73 27.67 37.31
C SER A 127 11.20 27.49 37.20
N GLY A 128 10.69 26.26 37.12
CA GLY A 128 9.24 25.98 37.06
C GLY A 128 8.61 26.36 35.71
N GLY A 129 8.25 25.35 34.91
CA GLY A 129 7.55 25.47 33.63
C GLY A 129 6.84 24.16 33.28
N GLY A 130 5.89 24.22 32.35
CA GLY A 130 5.19 23.03 31.82
C GLY A 130 5.72 22.64 30.43
N PRO A 131 5.74 21.34 30.09
CA PRO A 131 6.08 20.91 28.74
C PRO A 131 4.98 21.32 27.74
N GLY A 132 5.34 21.39 26.45
CA GLY A 132 4.34 21.42 25.39
C GLY A 132 3.55 20.11 25.31
N SER A 133 2.35 20.16 24.73
CA SER A 133 1.55 18.98 24.41
C SER A 133 1.58 18.73 22.90
N GLY A 134 1.70 17.46 22.49
CA GLY A 134 1.59 17.07 21.09
C GLY A 134 0.33 16.24 20.79
N THR A 135 -0.06 16.21 19.52
CA THR A 135 -1.23 15.45 19.06
C THR A 135 -0.91 13.95 19.01
N GLY A 136 -1.61 13.13 19.80
CA GLY A 136 -1.35 11.68 19.86
C GLY A 136 -1.56 10.98 18.50
N ALA A 137 -0.74 9.96 18.21
CA ALA A 137 -0.89 9.16 17.00
C ALA A 137 -2.20 8.34 17.04
N ALA A 138 -3.02 8.46 16.00
CA ALA A 138 -4.30 7.76 15.86
C ALA A 138 -4.50 7.27 14.40
N PRO A 139 -3.70 6.30 13.93
CA PRO A 139 -3.86 5.76 12.57
C PRO A 139 -5.18 4.99 12.41
N LEU A 140 -5.79 5.10 11.23
CA LEU A 140 -6.94 4.28 10.86
C LEU A 140 -6.46 2.89 10.41
N MET A 141 -7.20 1.85 10.79
CA MET A 141 -6.95 0.48 10.32
C MET A 141 -7.52 0.27 8.91
N PRO A 142 -6.94 -0.60 8.09
CA PRO A 142 -7.55 -1.04 6.84
C PRO A 142 -8.96 -1.62 7.05
N GLY A 143 -9.85 -1.38 6.10
CA GLY A 143 -11.22 -1.92 6.13
C GLY A 143 -11.32 -3.40 5.74
N ILE A 144 -12.52 -3.97 5.86
CA ILE A 144 -12.79 -5.37 5.51
C ILE A 144 -12.68 -5.58 3.99
N LEU A 145 -11.98 -6.64 3.58
CA LEU A 145 -11.89 -7.05 2.17
C LEU A 145 -13.10 -7.85 1.72
N LYS A 146 -13.47 -7.69 0.45
CA LYS A 146 -14.44 -8.57 -0.22
C LYS A 146 -13.73 -9.82 -0.74
N GLN A 147 -14.34 -10.98 -0.56
CA GLN A 147 -13.83 -12.23 -1.15
C GLN A 147 -14.14 -12.27 -2.65
N ALA A 148 -13.27 -12.93 -3.42
CA ALA A 148 -13.56 -13.26 -4.81
C ALA A 148 -14.76 -14.21 -4.87
N ASP A 149 -15.53 -14.14 -5.96
CA ASP A 149 -16.69 -15.01 -6.13
C ASP A 149 -16.24 -16.48 -6.26
N ALA A 150 -16.96 -17.37 -5.55
CA ALA A 150 -16.78 -18.80 -5.65
C ALA A 150 -17.61 -19.36 -6.82
N ASP A 151 -17.29 -18.94 -8.04
CA ASP A 151 -18.02 -19.40 -9.22
C ASP A 151 -17.48 -20.75 -9.75
N LYS A 152 -18.34 -21.50 -10.42
CA LYS A 152 -17.94 -22.75 -11.09
C LYS A 152 -17.43 -22.39 -12.49
N ALA A 153 -16.32 -23.01 -12.91
CA ALA A 153 -15.84 -22.86 -14.28
C ALA A 153 -17.00 -23.15 -15.27
N GLY A 154 -17.16 -22.27 -16.27
CA GLY A 154 -18.15 -22.47 -17.32
C GLY A 154 -17.97 -23.83 -18.01
N GLN A 155 -19.06 -24.45 -18.46
CA GLN A 155 -18.96 -25.72 -19.14
C GLN A 155 -18.19 -25.56 -20.46
N VAL A 156 -17.30 -26.53 -20.75
CA VAL A 156 -16.61 -26.59 -22.03
C VAL A 156 -17.65 -26.63 -23.14
N LEU A 157 -17.46 -25.81 -24.17
CA LEU A 157 -18.39 -25.78 -25.29
C LEU A 157 -18.57 -27.18 -25.87
N THR A 158 -19.82 -27.62 -26.01
CA THR A 158 -20.11 -28.91 -26.62
C THR A 158 -19.66 -28.91 -28.09
N PRO A 159 -19.41 -30.09 -28.68
CA PRO A 159 -19.11 -30.19 -30.12
C PRO A 159 -20.15 -29.50 -31.01
N ALA A 160 -21.42 -29.43 -30.58
CA ALA A 160 -22.49 -28.75 -31.29
C ALA A 160 -22.36 -27.22 -31.23
N GLN A 161 -22.02 -26.66 -30.06
CA GLN A 161 -21.73 -25.24 -29.91
C GLN A 161 -20.49 -24.83 -30.71
N VAL A 162 -19.42 -25.63 -30.64
CA VAL A 162 -18.18 -25.38 -31.39
C VAL A 162 -18.45 -25.41 -32.90
N ASN A 163 -19.24 -26.37 -33.39
CA ASN A 163 -19.60 -26.45 -34.81
C ASN A 163 -20.51 -25.31 -35.26
N THR A 164 -21.41 -24.86 -34.39
CA THR A 164 -22.25 -23.68 -34.63
C THR A 164 -21.40 -22.42 -34.73
N LEU A 165 -20.49 -22.18 -33.78
CA LEU A 165 -19.59 -21.02 -33.77
C LEU A 165 -18.60 -21.01 -34.95
N LYS A 166 -18.22 -22.19 -35.46
CA LYS A 166 -17.34 -22.34 -36.62
C LYS A 166 -18.06 -22.25 -37.97
N ARG A 167 -19.39 -22.25 -37.99
CA ARG A 167 -20.19 -22.09 -39.21
C ARG A 167 -20.84 -20.71 -39.20
N ASN A 168 -21.06 -20.10 -40.36
CA ASN A 168 -21.99 -18.96 -40.51
C ASN A 168 -23.44 -19.45 -40.33
N ALA A 169 -23.76 -20.07 -39.19
CA ALA A 169 -25.09 -20.54 -38.86
C ALA A 169 -25.91 -19.36 -38.31
N PRO A 170 -27.14 -19.14 -38.79
CA PRO A 170 -27.97 -18.00 -38.37
C PRO A 170 -28.56 -18.14 -36.95
N PHE A 171 -28.38 -19.28 -36.29
CA PHE A 171 -28.84 -19.51 -34.93
C PHE A 171 -27.95 -20.52 -34.20
N CYS A 172 -27.92 -20.42 -32.87
CA CYS A 172 -27.26 -21.39 -32.01
C CYS A 172 -28.23 -22.50 -31.61
N GLU A 173 -27.94 -23.74 -32.01
CA GLU A 173 -28.81 -24.90 -31.76
C GLU A 173 -29.02 -25.16 -30.26
N GLU A 174 -28.02 -24.84 -29.43
CA GLU A 174 -28.18 -24.91 -27.98
C GLU A 174 -28.96 -23.75 -27.37
N CYS A 175 -28.87 -22.55 -27.94
CA CYS A 175 -29.74 -21.44 -27.52
C CYS A 175 -31.21 -21.75 -27.81
N GLU A 176 -31.51 -22.41 -28.93
CA GLU A 176 -32.88 -22.90 -29.23
C GLU A 176 -33.31 -24.03 -28.28
N LYS A 177 -32.41 -24.94 -27.91
CA LYS A 177 -32.70 -25.97 -26.87
C LYS A 177 -32.94 -25.35 -25.50
N CYS A 178 -32.19 -24.31 -25.13
CA CYS A 178 -32.42 -23.53 -23.90
C CYS A 178 -33.75 -22.80 -23.93
N LYS A 179 -34.15 -22.24 -25.07
CA LYS A 179 -35.47 -21.60 -25.27
C LYS A 179 -36.63 -22.56 -25.05
N ALA A 180 -36.42 -23.85 -25.32
CA ALA A 180 -37.34 -24.94 -25.04
C ALA A 180 -37.20 -25.53 -23.61
N GLY A 181 -36.39 -24.93 -22.74
CA GLY A 181 -36.23 -25.34 -21.33
C GLY A 181 -35.38 -26.60 -21.13
N ALA A 182 -34.63 -27.05 -22.14
CA ALA A 182 -33.90 -28.32 -22.12
C ALA A 182 -32.41 -28.18 -21.76
N CYS A 183 -31.99 -27.07 -21.14
CA CYS A 183 -30.62 -26.88 -20.68
C CYS A 183 -30.59 -26.57 -19.18
N ALA A 184 -29.59 -27.11 -18.48
CA ALA A 184 -29.29 -26.71 -17.11
C ALA A 184 -28.38 -25.49 -17.17
N LEU A 185 -28.87 -24.35 -16.68
CA LEU A 185 -28.03 -23.19 -16.36
C LEU A 185 -27.12 -23.54 -15.17
#